data_AF-A0A523QZF7-F1
#
_entry.id   AF-A0A523QZF7-F1
#
_cell.length_a   1.000
_cell.length_b   1.000
_cell.length_c   1.000
_cell.angle_alpha   90.00
_cell.angle_beta   90.00
_cell.angle_gamma   90.00
#
_symmetry.space_group_name_H-M   'P 1'
#
loop_
_entity.id
_entity.type
_entity.pdbx_description
1 polymer ?
#
loop_
_entity_poly.entity_id
_entity_poly.type
_entity_poly.pdbx_seq_one_letter_code
_entity_poly.pdbx_strand_id
1 'polypeptide(L)' 'SGLQTIKPYSIRSTAATALLLNGMSIAYISKLLGHSDIRTTQIYLKVKTAELKNELAQKHPRLTFGKQLQNTKEVEKNEV' A
#
# COMPACT_ATOMS: atom_id res chain seq x y z
N SER A 1 -28.21 10.81 -13.85
CA SER A 1 -27.13 10.06 -14.54
C SER A 1 -27.04 8.69 -13.90
N GLY A 2 -27.60 7.66 -14.56
CA GLY A 2 -27.87 6.35 -13.96
C GLY A 2 -26.59 5.58 -13.57
N LEU A 3 -26.67 4.87 -12.45
CA LEU A 3 -25.58 4.11 -11.82
C LEU A 3 -24.86 3.22 -12.85
N GLN A 4 -23.53 3.28 -12.88
CA GLN A 4 -22.71 2.42 -13.73
C GLN A 4 -22.99 0.95 -13.42
N THR A 5 -23.12 0.12 -14.45
CA THR A 5 -23.34 -1.33 -14.33
C THR A 5 -22.30 -1.97 -13.40
N ILE A 6 -22.72 -2.31 -12.18
CA ILE A 6 -21.86 -2.92 -11.17
C ILE A 6 -21.61 -4.37 -11.60
N LYS A 7 -20.36 -4.68 -11.98
CA LYS A 7 -19.96 -6.05 -12.30
C LYS A 7 -19.80 -6.84 -10.98
N PRO A 8 -20.17 -8.13 -10.93
CA PRO A 8 -19.99 -8.96 -9.72
C PRO A 8 -18.57 -8.97 -9.16
N TYR A 9 -17.56 -8.91 -10.05
CA TYR A 9 -16.15 -8.81 -9.66
C TYR A 9 -15.81 -7.49 -8.95
N SER A 10 -16.51 -6.38 -9.25
CA SER A 10 -16.32 -5.09 -8.60
C SER A 10 -16.69 -5.15 -7.11
N ILE A 11 -17.74 -5.89 -6.74
CA ILE A 11 -18.13 -6.05 -5.32
C ILE A 11 -17.05 -6.81 -4.55
N ARG A 12 -16.53 -7.91 -5.11
CA ARG A 12 -15.42 -8.68 -4.51
C ARG A 12 -14.18 -7.79 -4.36
N SER A 13 -13.91 -6.97 -5.36
CA SER A 13 -12.78 -6.04 -5.34
C SER A 13 -12.91 -4.97 -4.25
N THR A 14 -14.09 -4.35 -4.14
CA THR A 14 -14.37 -3.35 -3.11
C THR A 14 -14.31 -3.96 -1.71
N ALA A 15 -14.89 -5.15 -1.50
CA ALA A 15 -14.85 -5.83 -0.21
C ALA A 15 -13.41 -6.20 0.20
N ALA A 16 -12.62 -6.79 -0.71
CA ALA A 16 -11.24 -7.16 -0.43
C ALA A 16 -10.35 -5.94 -0.15
N THR A 17 -10.54 -4.86 -0.92
CA THR A 17 -9.81 -3.60 -0.72
C THR A 17 -10.17 -2.98 0.63
N ALA A 18 -11.45 -2.92 0.99
CA ALA A 18 -11.89 -2.39 2.27
C ALA A 18 -11.30 -3.16 3.46
N LEU A 19 -11.29 -4.49 3.43
CA LEU A 19 -10.70 -5.32 4.48
C LEU A 19 -9.18 -5.10 4.59
N LEU A 20 -8.49 -4.99 3.45
CA LEU A 20 -7.06 -4.73 3.41
C LEU A 20 -6.70 -3.34 3.97
N LEU A 21 -7.55 -2.34 3.72
CA LEU A 21 -7.40 -0.99 4.27
C LEU A 21 -7.65 -0.96 5.79
N ASN A 22 -8.58 -1.78 6.29
CA ASN A 22 -8.84 -1.96 7.73
C ASN A 22 -7.76 -2.80 8.45
N GLY A 23 -6.64 -3.10 7.78
CA GLY A 23 -5.49 -3.77 8.41
C GLY A 23 -5.59 -5.29 8.46
N MET A 24 -6.58 -5.89 7.79
CA MET A 24 -6.70 -7.34 7.72
C MET A 24 -5.58 -7.94 6.85
N SER A 25 -5.05 -9.10 7.28
CA SER A 25 -3.99 -9.78 6.52
C SER A 25 -4.52 -10.33 5.20
N ILE A 26 -3.68 -10.28 4.16
CA ILE A 26 -4.06 -10.78 2.82
C ILE A 26 -4.36 -12.28 2.83
N ALA A 27 -3.69 -13.04 3.68
CA ALA A 27 -3.93 -14.47 3.86
C ALA A 27 -5.33 -14.74 4.42
N TYR A 28 -5.76 -13.92 5.38
CA TYR A 28 -7.10 -14.02 5.96
C TYR A 28 -8.18 -13.62 4.93
N ILE A 29 -7.97 -12.54 4.20
CA ILE A 29 -8.86 -12.11 3.11
C ILE A 29 -8.97 -13.21 2.05
N SER A 30 -7.86 -13.84 1.67
CA SER A 30 -7.83 -14.94 0.70
C SER A 30 -8.68 -16.13 1.16
N LYS A 31 -8.56 -16.50 2.44
CA LYS A 31 -9.34 -17.59 3.05
C LYS A 31 -10.83 -17.23 3.14
N LEU A 32 -11.15 -15.99 3.51
CA LEU A 32 -12.51 -15.46 3.59
C LEU A 32 -13.23 -15.47 2.22
N LEU A 33 -12.48 -15.19 1.15
CA LEU A 33 -13.00 -15.20 -0.22
C LEU A 33 -13.00 -16.60 -0.86
N GLY A 34 -12.49 -17.62 -0.17
CA GLY A 34 -12.42 -18.99 -0.68
C GLY A 34 -11.47 -19.18 -1.86
N HIS A 35 -10.44 -18.33 -1.99
CA HIS A 35 -9.46 -18.48 -3.06
C HIS A 35 -8.52 -19.65 -2.75
N SER A 36 -8.47 -20.62 -3.66
CA SER A 36 -7.53 -21.77 -3.61
C SER A 36 -6.07 -21.35 -3.77
N ASP A 37 -5.83 -20.16 -4.32
CA ASP A 37 -4.52 -19.59 -4.56
C ASP A 37 -4.46 -18.13 -4.06
N ILE A 38 -3.47 -17.85 -3.22
CA ILE A 38 -3.23 -16.50 -2.68
C ILE A 38 -2.91 -15.48 -3.78
N ARG A 39 -2.37 -15.93 -4.93
CA ARG A 39 -2.07 -15.08 -6.09
C ARG A 39 -3.31 -14.35 -6.61
N THR A 40 -4.49 -14.96 -6.52
CA THR A 40 -5.76 -14.32 -6.92
C THR A 40 -6.12 -13.15 -5.99
N THR A 41 -5.70 -13.19 -4.73
CA THR A 41 -5.93 -12.11 -3.76
C THR A 41 -4.83 -11.04 -3.81
N GLN A 42 -3.62 -11.39 -4.25
CA GLN A 42 -2.48 -10.44 -4.38
C GLN A 42 -2.76 -9.28 -5.34
N ILE A 43 -3.72 -9.40 -6.25
CA ILE A 43 -4.13 -8.31 -7.13
C ILE A 43 -4.61 -7.07 -6.36
N TYR A 44 -5.15 -7.25 -5.14
CA TYR A 44 -5.59 -6.16 -4.27
C TYR A 44 -4.44 -5.46 -3.54
N LEU A 45 -3.26 -6.10 -3.43
CA LEU A 45 -2.08 -5.45 -2.86
C LEU A 45 -1.59 -4.29 -3.72
N LYS A 46 -1.73 -4.40 -5.05
CA LYS A 46 -1.24 -3.40 -6.00
C LYS A 46 -1.81 -2.00 -5.70
N VAL A 47 -3.08 -1.94 -5.28
CA VAL A 47 -3.78 -0.71 -4.90
C VAL A 47 -3.16 -0.07 -3.66
N LYS A 48 -2.82 -0.86 -2.63
CA LYS A 48 -2.25 -0.36 -1.37
C LYS A 48 -0.78 0.04 -1.48
N THR A 49 -0.02 -0.53 -2.42
CA THR A 49 1.43 -0.29 -2.53
C THR A 49 1.83 1.18 -2.67
N ALA A 50 1.01 2.03 -3.31
CA ALA A 50 1.31 3.44 -3.47
C ALA A 50 1.20 4.21 -2.14
N GLU A 51 0.12 3.98 -1.39
CA GLU A 51 -0.09 4.56 -0.06
C GLU A 51 0.93 4.04 0.94
N LEU A 52 1.22 2.73 0.90
CA LEU A 52 2.20 2.09 1.76
C LEU A 52 3.61 2.66 1.54
N LYS A 53 3.99 2.97 0.30
CA LYS A 53 5.28 3.62 -0.01
C LYS A 53 5.37 5.01 0.61
N ASN A 54 4.30 5.80 0.53
CA ASN A 54 4.26 7.14 1.13
C ASN A 54 4.31 7.08 2.66
N GLU A 55 3.58 6.15 3.26
CA GLU A 55 3.59 5.94 4.71
C GLU A 55 4.95 5.41 5.20
N LEU A 56 5.55 4.46 4.48
CA LEU A 56 6.88 3.95 4.75
C LEU A 56 7.92 5.08 4.65
N ALA A 57 7.86 5.92 3.62
CA ALA A 57 8.77 7.06 3.46
C ALA A 57 8.66 8.07 4.61
N GLN A 58 7.47 8.23 5.21
CA GLN A 58 7.25 9.16 6.33
C GLN A 58 7.61 8.57 7.69
N LYS A 59 7.31 7.29 7.92
CA LYS A 59 7.38 6.66 9.25
C LYS A 59 8.60 5.78 9.45
N HIS A 60 9.30 5.36 8.40
CA HIS A 60 10.38 4.39 8.53
C HIS A 60 11.68 5.07 8.99
N PRO A 61 12.20 4.75 10.20
CA PRO A 61 13.37 5.42 10.77
C PRO A 61 14.60 5.33 9.86
N ARG A 62 14.83 4.21 9.15
CA ARG A 62 15.97 4.14 8.19
C ARG A 62 15.84 5.05 6.96
N LEU A 63 14.62 5.39 6.52
CA LEU A 63 14.44 6.26 5.35
C LEU A 63 14.58 7.73 5.76
N THR A 64 14.10 8.10 6.94
CA THR A 64 14.30 9.44 7.53
C THR A 64 15.77 9.70 7.89
N PHE A 65 16.47 8.71 8.47
CA PHE A 65 17.89 8.83 8.81
C PHE A 65 18.79 9.04 7.58
N GLY A 66 18.41 8.50 6.41
CA GLY A 66 19.16 8.70 5.17
C GLY A 66 19.12 10.15 4.64
N LYS A 67 18.06 10.92 4.95
CA LYS A 67 17.92 12.33 4.56
C LYS A 67 18.81 13.26 5.40
N GLN A 68 19.00 12.97 6.68
CA GLN A 68 19.85 13.79 7.56
C GLN A 68 21.34 13.76 7.17
N LEU A 69 21.82 12.64 6.61
CA LEU A 69 23.22 12.49 6.18
C LEU A 69 23.53 13.15 4.83
N GLN A 70 22.50 13.48 4.03
CA GLN A 70 22.67 14.23 2.78
C GLN A 70 22.63 15.74 3.04
N ASN A 71 21.77 16.20 3.97
CA ASN A 71 21.72 17.61 4.37
C ASN A 71 23.01 18.08 5.07
N THR A 72 23.70 17.25 5.85
CA THR A 72 24.97 17.64 6.50
C THR A 72 26.14 17.78 5.54
N LYS A 73 26.13 17.07 4.40
CA LYS A 73 27.20 17.17 3.39
C LYS A 73 27.05 18.38 2.47
N GLU A 74 25.87 19.00 2.41
CA GLU A 74 25.61 20.19 1.59
C GLU A 74 25.95 21.50 2.34
N VAL A 75 25.88 21.49 3.69
CA VAL A 75 26.28 22.64 4.52
C VAL A 75 27.81 22.79 4.56
N GLU A 76 28.58 21.70 4.68
CA GLU A 76 30.05 21.76 4.69
C GLU A 76 30.67 22.20 3.35
N LYS A 77 29.90 22.16 2.25
CA LYS A 77 30.38 22.58 0.92
C LYS A 77 30.09 24.05 0.59
N ASN A 78 29.31 24.73 1.43
CA ASN A 78 28.97 26.15 1.28
C ASN A 78 29.70 27.06 2.29
N GLU A 79 30.60 26.51 3.11
CA GLU A 79 31.42 27.26 4.09
C GLU A 79 32.92 27.28 3.73
N VAL A 80 33.31 26.91 2.51
CA VAL A 80 34.69 27.06 1.98
C VAL A 80 34.68 27.80 0.65
#